data_AF-A0A7G8WKK3-F1
#
_entry.id   AF-A0A7G8WKK3-F1
#
_cell.length_a   1.000
_cell.length_b   1.000
_cell.length_c   1.000
_cell.angle_alpha   90.00
_cell.angle_beta   90.00
_cell.angle_gamma   90.00
#
_symmetry.space_group_name_H-M   'P 1'
#
loop_
_entity.id
_entity.type
_entity.pdbx_description
1 polymer ?
#
loop_
_entity_poly.entity_id
_entity_poly.type
_entity_poly.pdbx_seq_one_letter_code
_entity_poly.pdbx_strand_id
1 'polypeptide(L)' 'MRTTVDLPPALHRRALELAELRGQSLSATLAELAARGLSQIDQPVVVRIDGISGFPVISIGRRVTSGEVAAALDEH' A
#
# COMPACT_ATOMS: atom_id res chain seq x y z
N MET A 1 -15.78 12.31 -2.88
CA MET A 1 -16.11 12.63 -4.29
C MET A 1 -16.31 11.30 -5.04
N ARG A 2 -17.21 11.23 -6.02
CA ARG A 2 -17.42 10.00 -6.82
C ARG A 2 -16.68 10.18 -8.14
N THR A 3 -15.73 9.29 -8.43
CA THR A 3 -14.88 9.35 -9.63
C THR A 3 -15.12 8.11 -10.47
N THR A 4 -15.23 8.29 -11.79
CA THR A 4 -15.30 7.19 -12.75
C THR A 4 -13.96 7.09 -13.44
N VAL A 5 -13.39 5.89 -13.53
CA VAL A 5 -12.11 5.61 -14.18
C VAL A 5 -12.26 4.38 -15.06
N ASP A 6 -11.68 4.42 -16.25
CA ASP A 6 -11.64 3.27 -17.14
C ASP A 6 -10.52 2.33 -16.70
N LEU A 7 -10.88 1.07 -16.45
CA LEU A 7 -9.93 0.02 -16.08
C LEU A 7 -9.75 -0.94 -17.25
N PRO A 8 -8.50 -1.25 -17.64
CA PRO A 8 -8.24 -2.34 -18.57
C PRO A 8 -8.92 -3.64 -18.09
N PRO A 9 -9.48 -4.49 -18.98
CA PRO A 9 -10.24 -5.66 -18.55
C PRO A 9 -9.50 -6.61 -17.61
N ALA A 10 -8.19 -6.78 -17.82
CA ALA A 10 -7.33 -7.59 -16.95
C ALA A 10 -7.21 -7.00 -15.54
N LEU A 11 -7.10 -5.67 -15.42
CA LEU A 11 -7.01 -4.99 -14.14
C LEU A 11 -8.35 -5.02 -13.40
N HIS A 12 -9.45 -4.81 -14.11
CA HIS A 12 -10.80 -4.95 -13.53
C HIS A 12 -11.02 -6.34 -12.94
N ARG A 13 -10.69 -7.41 -13.69
CA ARG A 13 -10.80 -8.80 -13.21
C ARG A 13 -9.97 -9.02 -11.96
N ARG A 14 -8.71 -8.57 -11.96
CA ARG A 14 -7.81 -8.75 -10.82
C ARG A 14 -8.29 -8.01 -9.57
N ALA A 15 -8.81 -6.80 -9.74
CA ALA A 15 -9.36 -6.01 -8.66
C ALA A 15 -10.64 -6.66 -8.09
N LEU A 16 -11.46 -7.29 -8.94
CA LEU A 16 -12.66 -8.01 -8.53
C LEU A 16 -12.32 -9.24 -7.68
N GLU A 17 -11.39 -10.09 -8.14
CA GLU A 17 -10.89 -11.25 -7.39
C GLU A 17 -10.36 -10.85 -6.00
N LEU A 18 -9.62 -9.74 -5.95
CA LEU A 18 -9.05 -9.24 -4.70
C LEU A 18 -10.13 -8.71 -3.75
N ALA A 19 -11.15 -8.03 -4.27
CA ALA A 19 -12.27 -7.53 -3.50
C ALA A 19 -13.08 -8.68 -2.89
N GLU A 20 -13.34 -9.73 -3.66
CA GLU A 20 -14.00 -10.96 -3.20
C GLU A 20 -13.19 -11.65 -2.09
N LEU A 21 -11.89 -11.83 -2.31
CA LEU A 21 -10.99 -12.43 -1.31
C LEU A 21 -10.99 -11.66 0.01
N ARG A 22 -11.14 -10.33 -0.04
CA ARG A 22 -11.14 -9.44 1.13
C ARG A 22 -12.54 -9.24 1.74
N GLY A 23 -13.61 -9.72 1.11
CA GLY A 23 -14.98 -9.45 1.53
C GLY A 23 -15.33 -7.95 1.47
N GLN A 24 -14.72 -7.19 0.56
CA GLN A 24 -14.90 -5.75 0.41
C GLN A 24 -15.54 -5.41 -0.93
N SER A 25 -16.09 -4.21 -1.05
CA SER A 25 -16.54 -3.72 -2.36
C SER A 25 -15.36 -3.44 -3.28
N LEU A 26 -15.59 -3.54 -4.59
CA LEU A 26 -14.59 -3.22 -5.61
C LEU A 26 -14.10 -1.76 -5.48
N SER A 27 -15.01 -0.83 -5.20
CA SER A 27 -14.66 0.59 -5.02
C SER A 27 -13.79 0.84 -3.79
N ALA A 28 -14.07 0.17 -2.66
CA ALA A 28 -13.24 0.26 -1.46
C ALA A 28 -11.83 -0.30 -1.71
N THR A 29 -11.75 -1.46 -2.37
CA THR A 29 -10.48 -2.09 -2.73
C THR A 29 -9.66 -1.20 -3.67
N LEU A 30 -10.29 -0.62 -4.70
CA LEU A 30 -9.62 0.29 -5.62
C LEU A 30 -9.15 1.57 -4.95
N ALA A 31 -9.98 2.16 -4.06
CA ALA A 31 -9.60 3.37 -3.33
C ALA A 31 -8.36 3.12 -2.45
N GLU A 32 -8.31 1.98 -1.75
CA GLU A 32 -7.16 1.60 -0.94
C GLU A 32 -5.90 1.37 -1.79
N LEU A 33 -6.02 0.61 -2.88
CA LEU A 33 -4.90 0.35 -3.78
C LEU A 33 -4.38 1.64 -4.43
N ALA A 34 -5.27 2.54 -4.85
CA ALA A 34 -4.91 3.83 -5.42
C ALA A 34 -4.20 4.71 -4.39
N ALA A 35 -4.71 4.80 -3.15
CA ALA A 35 -4.05 5.54 -2.09
C ALA A 35 -2.64 4.99 -1.80
N ARG A 36 -2.49 3.67 -1.72
CA ARG A 36 -1.18 3.00 -1.52
C ARG A 36 -0.23 3.22 -2.69
N GLY A 37 -0.73 3.12 -3.93
CA GLY A 37 0.05 3.34 -5.14
C GLY A 37 0.52 4.79 -5.24
N LEU A 38 -0.39 5.74 -5.11
CA LEU A 38 -0.08 7.18 -5.16
C LEU A 38 0.90 7.60 -4.05
N SER A 39 0.78 7.03 -2.84
CA SER A 39 1.73 7.29 -1.75
C SER A 39 3.15 6.78 -2.02
N GLN A 40 3.30 5.81 -2.94
CA GLN A 40 4.59 5.24 -3.32
C GLN A 40 5.21 5.91 -4.56
N ILE A 41 4.43 6.58 -5.40
CA ILE A 41 4.90 7.17 -6.67
C ILE A 41 6.00 8.21 -6.45
N ASP A 42 6.02 8.87 -5.30
CA ASP A 42 7.00 9.94 -5.01
C ASP A 42 8.36 9.42 -4.51
N GLN A 43 8.55 8.10 -4.38
CA GLN A 43 9.80 7.52 -3.92
C GLN A 43 10.24 6.36 -4.82
N PRO A 44 11.36 6.48 -5.55
CA PRO A 44 11.91 5.34 -6.27
C PRO A 44 12.22 4.21 -5.28
N VAL A 45 11.79 2.99 -5.62
CA VAL A 45 12.13 1.79 -4.84
C VAL A 45 13.62 1.52 -5.02
N VAL A 46 14.42 1.98 -4.06
CA VAL A 46 15.88 1.77 -4.06
C VAL A 46 16.20 0.52 -3.26
N VAL A 47 16.77 -0.48 -3.94
CA VAL A 47 17.41 -1.62 -3.26
C VAL A 47 18.75 -1.13 -2.70
N ARG A 48 18.94 -1.25 -1.38
CA ARG A 48 20.21 -0.93 -0.70
C ARG A 48 20.76 -2.18 -0.02
N ILE A 49 22.06 -2.23 0.23
CA ILE A 49 22.64 -3.24 1.12
C ILE A 49 22.62 -2.67 2.54
N ASP A 50 22.07 -3.43 3.48
CA ASP A 50 22.07 -3.05 4.89
C ASP A 50 23.46 -3.21 5.50
N GLY A 51 23.94 -2.18 6.19
CA GLY A 51 25.32 -2.14 6.72
C GLY A 51 25.55 -3.02 7.94
N ILE A 52 24.48 -3.53 8.58
CA ILE A 52 24.57 -4.36 9.79
C ILE A 52 24.48 -5.83 9.39
N SER A 53 23.49 -6.18 8.57
CA SER A 53 23.20 -7.56 8.16
C SER A 53 23.87 -7.98 6.85
N GLY A 54 24.24 -7.03 5.99
CA GLY A 54 24.79 -7.31 4.66
C GLY A 54 23.77 -7.77 3.62
N PHE A 55 22.47 -7.80 3.96
CA PHE A 55 21.42 -8.25 3.05
C PHE A 55 20.85 -7.12 2.18
N PRO A 56 20.30 -7.45 0.99
CA PRO A 56 19.49 -6.51 0.22
C PRO A 56 18.24 -6.11 1.00
N VAL A 57 18.01 -4.82 1.13
CA VAL A 57 16.85 -4.24 1.81
C VAL A 57 16.11 -3.30 0.87
N ILE A 58 14.78 -3.30 1.02
CA ILE A 58 13.85 -2.41 0.34
C ILE A 58 13.04 -1.71 1.43
N SER A 59 12.92 -0.38 1.33
CA SER A 59 12.04 0.39 2.20
C SER A 59 10.72 0.65 1.47
N ILE A 60 9.60 0.31 2.12
CA ILE A 60 8.26 0.47 1.56
C ILE A 60 7.49 1.41 2.47
N GLY A 61 6.86 2.45 1.89
CA GLY A 61 6.09 3.43 2.65
C GLY A 61 6.99 4.37 3.47
N ARG A 62 6.55 4.72 4.68
CA ARG A 62 7.27 5.63 5.59
C ARG A 62 7.92 4.88 6.74
N ARG A 63 9.04 5.40 7.24
CA ARG A 63 9.67 4.90 8.48
C ARG A 63 8.70 5.11 9.65
N VAL A 64 8.40 4.04 10.38
CA VAL A 64 7.61 4.07 11.61
C VAL A 64 8.55 4.06 12.81
N THR A 65 8.36 4.97 13.75
CA THR A 65 9.18 5.13 14.95
C THR A 65 8.53 4.47 16.16
N SER A 66 9.34 4.14 17.18
CA SER A 66 8.83 3.59 18.44
C SER A 66 7.81 4.52 19.12
N GLY A 67 7.96 5.84 18.98
CA GLY A 67 7.00 6.81 19.51
C GLY A 67 5.64 6.77 18.82
N GLU A 68 5.63 6.58 17.50
CA GLU A 68 4.38 6.40 16.73
C GLU A 68 3.69 5.08 17.07
N VAL A 69 4.45 4.02 17.36
CA VAL A 69 3.88 2.75 17.83
C VAL A 69 3.26 2.91 19.22
N ALA A 70 3.95 3.58 20.14
CA ALA A 70 3.42 3.82 21.49
C ALA A 70 2.12 4.63 21.45
N ALA A 71 2.09 5.73 20.68
CA ALA A 71 0.88 6.55 20.53
C ALA A 71 -0.31 5.77 19.95
N ALA A 72 -0.08 4.86 19.00
CA ALA A 72 -1.14 4.02 18.43
C ALA A 72 -1.67 2.95 19.40
N LEU A 73 -0.86 2.52 20.37
CA LEU A 73 -1.26 1.52 21.38
C LEU A 73 -1.99 2.15 22.55
N ASP A 74 -1.71 3.41 22.89
CA ASP A 74 -2.35 4.14 23.99
C ASP A 74 -3.78 4.62 23.65
N GLU A 75 -4.19 4.62 22.37
CA GLU A 75 -5.53 5.05 21.92
C GLU A 75 -6.59 3.91 21.95
N HIS A 76 -6.31 2.80 22.66
CA HIS A 76 -7.18 1.62 22.80
C HIS A 76 -7.48 1.27 24.27
#